data_AF-A0A433PZK2-F1
#
_entry.id   AF-A0A433PZK2-F1
#
_cell.length_a   1.000
_cell.length_b   1.000
_cell.length_c   1.000
_cell.angle_alpha   90.00
_cell.angle_beta   90.00
_cell.angle_gamma   90.00
#
_symmetry.space_group_name_H-M   'P 1'
#
loop_
_entity.id
_entity.type
_entity.pdbx_description
1 polymer ?
#
loop_
_entity_poly.entity_id
_entity_poly.type
_entity_poly.pdbx_seq_one_letter_code
_entity_poly.pdbx_strand_id
1 'polypeptide(L)'
;MSTVDAERASYLAFFTDLCNKAHNGDETASKVVSLIVTATREADRVFIHDRDLGTVGSVRETVQNLLEHVGVFANEFRYPEDWPRYLDTKRSLRAEWHRETQHMLRAELDRLLLSSPDPIFDGRPETRREAVRRFVATYSKAIGTHPLLSGLIRTLEMQNREPTLVAWTFLDDVLIQNGPELMKAMVHLLITVMGMTHSVASKQDLGANDPTRETARTWYLSTTMSDHEIRELLIVLPDRKKLTARATGDLQISGRKRPAELVDPRKTRKRQGFWAWLAGLFRGLMKALFGGKDKDTKGRYDSMEEV
;
A
#
# COMPACT_ATOMS: atom_id res chain seq x y z
N MET A 1 -13.69 1.05 45.36
CA MET A 1 -13.41 2.08 44.34
C MET A 1 -13.90 3.40 44.92
N SER A 2 -13.05 4.43 44.99
CA SER A 2 -13.52 5.72 45.52
C SER A 2 -14.50 6.37 44.54
N THR A 3 -15.35 7.30 45.01
CA THR A 3 -16.26 8.06 44.15
C THR A 3 -15.50 8.84 43.07
N VAL A 4 -14.32 9.35 43.40
CA VAL A 4 -13.41 10.04 42.47
C VAL A 4 -12.91 9.10 41.37
N ASP A 5 -12.53 7.86 41.71
CA ASP A 5 -12.08 6.88 40.71
C ASP A 5 -13.21 6.50 39.74
N ALA A 6 -14.45 6.38 40.24
CA ALA A 6 -15.62 6.08 39.41
C ALA A 6 -15.94 7.23 38.44
N GLU A 7 -15.84 8.48 38.91
CA GLU A 7 -16.06 9.67 38.07
C GLU A 7 -15.00 9.80 36.98
N ARG A 8 -13.71 9.65 37.32
CA ARG A 8 -12.60 9.63 36.36
C ARG A 8 -12.76 8.54 35.29
N ALA A 9 -13.18 7.35 35.70
CA ALA A 9 -13.47 6.26 34.78
C ALA A 9 -14.62 6.60 33.82
N SER A 10 -15.67 7.26 34.32
CA SER A 10 -16.80 7.71 33.49
C SER A 10 -16.37 8.70 32.40
N TYR A 11 -15.51 9.67 32.74
CA TYR A 11 -15.03 10.65 31.77
C TYR A 11 -14.18 10.01 30.65
N LEU A 12 -13.28 9.09 30.99
CA LEU A 12 -12.49 8.35 29.99
C LEU A 12 -13.36 7.42 29.13
N ALA A 13 -14.40 6.81 29.71
CA ALA A 13 -15.35 6.00 28.97
C ALA A 13 -16.14 6.85 27.95
N PHE A 14 -16.59 8.04 28.34
CA PHE A 14 -17.27 8.96 27.42
C PHE A 14 -16.32 9.47 26.32
N PHE A 15 -15.07 9.76 26.67
CA PHE A 15 -14.06 10.14 25.67
C PHE A 15 -13.76 9.02 24.67
N THR A 16 -13.80 7.76 25.12
CA THR A 16 -13.68 6.58 24.25
C THR A 16 -14.81 6.54 23.22
N ASP A 17 -16.06 6.76 23.66
CA ASP A 17 -17.22 6.84 22.77
C ASP A 17 -17.09 7.99 21.75
N LEU A 18 -16.64 9.17 22.19
CA LEU A 18 -16.35 10.29 21.29
C LEU A 18 -15.28 9.97 20.25
N CYS A 19 -14.20 9.28 20.64
CA CYS A 19 -13.18 8.85 19.69
C CYS A 19 -13.75 7.90 18.63
N ASN A 20 -14.59 6.95 19.02
CA ASN A 20 -15.26 6.03 18.08
C ASN A 20 -16.21 6.76 17.14
N LYS A 21 -17.02 7.70 17.65
CA LYS A 21 -17.89 8.56 16.83
C LYS A 21 -17.08 9.41 15.84
N ALA A 22 -15.98 10.00 16.28
CA ALA A 22 -15.08 10.76 15.42
C ALA A 22 -14.50 9.89 14.29
N HIS A 23 -14.09 8.65 14.58
CA HIS A 23 -13.63 7.70 13.57
C HIS A 23 -14.73 7.31 12.56
N ASN A 24 -16.00 7.38 12.96
CA ASN A 24 -17.16 7.14 12.10
C ASN A 24 -17.67 8.40 11.37
N GLY A 25 -16.92 9.51 11.42
CA GLY A 25 -17.22 10.73 10.66
C GLY A 25 -18.09 11.75 11.39
N ASP A 26 -18.32 11.61 12.70
CA ASP A 26 -18.99 12.65 13.49
C ASP A 26 -18.07 13.89 13.62
N GLU A 27 -18.43 14.98 12.94
CA GLU A 27 -17.66 16.22 12.93
C GLU A 27 -17.59 16.88 14.32
N THR A 28 -18.67 16.78 15.10
CA THR A 28 -18.75 17.40 16.43
C THR A 28 -17.87 16.64 17.42
N ALA A 29 -17.93 15.31 17.42
CA ALA A 29 -17.03 14.47 18.21
C ALA A 29 -15.57 14.68 17.78
N SER A 30 -15.30 14.77 16.47
CA SER A 30 -13.95 15.04 15.93
C SER A 30 -13.39 16.36 16.44
N LYS A 31 -14.22 17.41 16.49
CA LYS A 31 -13.83 18.72 17.04
C LYS A 31 -13.50 18.63 18.53
N VAL A 32 -14.35 17.99 19.34
CA VAL A 32 -14.12 17.81 20.79
C VAL A 32 -12.82 17.04 21.05
N VAL A 33 -12.61 15.92 20.35
CA VAL A 33 -11.37 15.12 20.45
C VAL A 33 -10.15 15.93 20.03
N SER A 34 -10.27 16.78 19.02
CA SER A 34 -9.18 17.68 18.61
C SER A 34 -8.83 18.66 19.72
N LEU A 35 -9.82 19.34 20.30
CA LEU A 35 -9.62 20.32 21.36
C LEU A 35 -8.94 19.74 22.59
N ILE A 36 -9.35 18.53 23.02
CA ILE A 36 -8.73 17.81 24.14
C ILE A 36 -7.26 17.51 23.86
N VAL A 37 -6.93 17.13 22.64
CA VAL A 37 -5.56 16.74 22.24
C VAL A 37 -4.65 17.95 22.07
N THR A 38 -5.21 19.09 21.67
CA THR A 38 -4.48 20.34 21.51
C THR A 38 -4.60 21.26 22.73
N ALA A 39 -5.11 20.76 23.86
CA ALA A 39 -5.23 21.52 25.08
C ALA A 39 -3.86 22.06 25.54
N THR A 40 -3.86 23.28 26.06
CA THR A 40 -2.68 23.94 26.61
C THR A 40 -2.39 23.44 28.00
N ARG A 41 -1.11 23.26 28.33
CA ARG A 41 -0.66 22.77 29.64
C ARG A 41 0.22 23.81 30.33
N GLU A 42 -0.15 24.19 31.55
CA GLU A 42 0.55 25.16 32.38
C GLU A 42 0.65 24.63 33.80
N ALA A 43 1.88 24.36 34.28
CA ALA A 43 2.17 23.85 35.62
C ALA A 43 1.28 22.67 36.07
N ASP A 44 0.21 22.96 36.79
CA ASP A 44 -0.78 22.06 37.40
C ASP A 44 -2.14 22.04 36.67
N ARG A 45 -2.26 22.75 35.54
CA ARG A 45 -3.52 22.95 34.80
C ARG A 45 -3.40 22.47 33.36
N VAL A 46 -4.52 21.98 32.84
CA VAL A 46 -4.73 21.69 31.41
C VAL A 46 -6.04 22.35 31.01
N PHE A 47 -6.03 23.15 29.94
CA PHE A 47 -7.19 23.92 29.52
C PHE A 47 -7.27 24.11 28.00
N ILE A 48 -8.45 24.46 27.51
CA ILE A 48 -8.76 24.75 26.11
C ILE A 48 -9.00 26.26 25.98
N HIS A 49 -8.43 26.92 24.97
CA HIS A 49 -8.72 28.33 24.80
C HIS A 49 -10.12 28.53 24.22
N ASP A 50 -10.84 29.52 24.73
CA ASP A 50 -12.21 29.83 24.29
C ASP A 50 -12.29 30.13 22.77
N ARG A 51 -11.23 30.74 22.22
CA ARG A 51 -11.10 31.02 20.79
C ARG A 51 -11.11 29.75 19.92
N ASP A 52 -10.71 28.61 20.48
CA ASP A 52 -10.62 27.34 19.75
C ASP A 52 -12.00 26.65 19.66
N LEU A 53 -12.97 27.04 20.51
CA LEU A 53 -14.34 26.52 20.47
C LEU A 53 -15.12 26.96 19.22
N GLY A 54 -14.65 27.95 18.48
CA GLY A 54 -15.25 28.41 17.22
C GLY A 54 -16.54 29.22 17.38
N THR A 55 -17.37 29.21 16.33
CA THR A 55 -18.51 30.12 16.11
C THR A 55 -19.56 30.12 17.22
N VAL A 56 -20.14 31.30 17.46
CA VAL A 56 -21.21 31.56 18.43
C VAL A 56 -22.51 30.86 18.01
N GLY A 57 -23.21 30.21 18.95
CA GLY A 57 -24.52 29.58 18.72
C GLY A 57 -24.62 28.15 19.26
N SER A 58 -25.62 27.40 18.76
CA SER A 58 -25.97 26.05 19.22
C SER A 58 -24.84 25.01 19.10
N VAL A 59 -23.95 25.16 18.13
CA VAL A 59 -22.78 24.27 17.95
C VAL A 59 -21.79 24.43 19.10
N ARG A 60 -21.55 25.67 19.57
CA ARG A 60 -20.66 25.93 20.69
C ARG A 60 -21.22 25.35 21.98
N GLU A 61 -22.51 25.50 22.22
CA GLU A 61 -23.19 24.89 23.37
C GLU A 61 -23.10 23.36 23.33
N THR A 62 -23.30 22.75 22.17
CA THR A 62 -23.15 21.29 22.00
C THR A 62 -21.72 20.84 22.31
N VAL A 63 -20.70 21.54 21.78
CA VAL A 63 -19.29 21.24 22.06
C VAL A 63 -18.99 21.39 23.56
N GLN A 64 -19.50 22.45 24.20
CA GLN A 64 -19.31 22.69 25.64
C GLN A 64 -19.92 21.57 26.46
N ASN A 65 -21.15 21.18 26.16
CA ASN A 65 -21.82 20.07 26.82
C ASN A 65 -21.02 18.77 26.70
N LEU A 66 -20.49 18.46 25.51
CA LEU A 66 -19.63 17.28 25.32
C LEU A 66 -18.30 17.37 26.07
N LEU A 67 -17.70 18.57 26.16
CA LEU A 67 -16.50 18.82 26.97
C LEU A 67 -16.76 18.56 28.46
N GLU A 68 -17.91 18.95 28.99
CA GLU A 68 -18.26 18.68 30.38
C GLU A 68 -18.41 17.18 30.67
N HIS A 69 -18.97 16.41 29.72
CA HIS A 69 -19.10 14.95 29.84
C HIS A 69 -17.77 14.20 29.81
N VAL A 70 -16.70 14.80 29.28
CA VAL A 70 -15.33 14.27 29.38
C VAL A 70 -14.54 14.87 30.53
N GLY A 71 -15.17 15.63 31.43
CA GLY A 71 -14.53 16.20 32.61
C GLY A 71 -13.78 17.52 32.37
N VAL A 72 -14.14 18.25 31.32
CA VAL A 72 -13.62 19.60 31.03
C VAL A 72 -14.71 20.64 31.34
N PHE A 73 -14.55 21.36 32.45
CA PHE A 73 -15.52 22.35 32.94
C PHE A 73 -14.94 23.74 32.84
N ALA A 74 -15.73 24.70 32.36
CA ALA A 74 -15.25 26.06 32.11
C ALA A 74 -13.92 26.09 31.33
N ASN A 75 -13.79 25.17 30.37
CA ASN A 75 -12.62 24.95 29.52
C ASN A 75 -11.37 24.42 30.23
N GLU A 76 -11.49 23.95 31.46
CA GLU A 76 -10.38 23.39 32.24
C GLU A 76 -10.64 21.93 32.61
N PHE A 77 -9.61 21.10 32.54
CA PHE A 77 -9.69 19.70 32.95
C PHE A 77 -9.85 19.62 34.46
N ARG A 78 -10.88 18.90 34.91
CA ARG A 78 -11.10 18.66 36.34
C ARG A 78 -10.00 17.83 36.99
N TYR A 79 -9.39 16.93 36.23
CA TYR A 79 -8.27 16.09 36.63
C TYR A 79 -7.11 16.23 35.62
N PRO A 80 -6.31 17.31 35.71
CA PRO A 80 -5.24 17.60 34.73
C PRO A 80 -4.21 16.47 34.58
N GLU A 81 -3.97 15.70 35.65
CA GLU A 81 -3.04 14.56 35.65
C GLU A 81 -3.53 13.38 34.80
N ASP A 82 -4.82 13.31 34.47
CA ASP A 82 -5.38 12.28 33.58
C ASP A 82 -5.20 12.60 32.11
N TRP A 83 -4.85 13.83 31.74
CA TRP A 83 -4.72 14.22 30.33
C TRP A 83 -3.84 13.27 29.49
N PRO A 84 -2.69 12.75 29.97
CA PRO A 84 -1.94 11.71 29.25
C PRO A 84 -2.77 10.46 28.94
N ARG A 85 -3.69 10.05 29.83
CA ARG A 85 -4.58 8.91 29.60
C ARG A 85 -5.55 9.16 28.45
N TYR A 86 -6.05 10.38 28.27
CA TYR A 86 -6.86 10.73 27.08
C TYR A 86 -6.05 10.56 25.80
N LEU A 87 -4.79 11.02 25.80
CA LEU A 87 -3.93 10.85 24.62
C LEU A 87 -3.65 9.37 24.32
N ASP A 88 -3.37 8.57 25.35
CA ASP A 88 -3.08 7.15 25.20
C ASP A 88 -4.33 6.35 24.78
N THR A 89 -5.50 6.69 25.30
CA THR A 89 -6.79 6.15 24.84
C THR A 89 -7.01 6.47 23.35
N LYS A 90 -6.85 7.73 22.93
CA LYS A 90 -7.00 8.12 21.51
C LYS A 90 -6.00 7.37 20.63
N ARG A 91 -4.73 7.28 21.04
CA ARG A 91 -3.68 6.57 20.29
C ARG A 91 -4.03 5.09 20.13
N SER A 92 -4.49 4.45 21.21
CA SER A 92 -4.86 3.03 21.23
C SER A 92 -6.06 2.76 20.32
N LEU A 93 -7.13 3.55 20.45
CA LEU A 93 -8.32 3.44 19.59
C LEU A 93 -8.00 3.71 18.13
N ARG A 94 -7.17 4.72 17.83
CA ARG A 94 -6.73 5.00 16.46
C ARG A 94 -5.92 3.83 15.88
N ALA A 95 -5.04 3.23 16.68
CA ALA A 95 -4.26 2.07 16.24
C ALA A 95 -5.15 0.85 15.99
N GLU A 96 -6.14 0.60 16.84
CA GLU A 96 -7.15 -0.44 16.64
C GLU A 96 -8.00 -0.21 15.39
N TRP A 97 -8.58 0.99 15.25
CA TRP A 97 -9.35 1.39 14.08
C TRP A 97 -8.56 1.24 12.77
N HIS A 98 -7.28 1.64 12.76
CA HIS A 98 -6.41 1.42 11.60
C HIS A 98 -6.20 -0.06 11.30
N ARG A 99 -5.96 -0.90 12.32
CA ARG A 99 -5.80 -2.36 12.14
C ARG A 99 -7.07 -2.98 11.55
N GLU A 100 -8.24 -2.64 12.09
CA GLU A 100 -9.53 -3.13 11.59
C GLU A 100 -9.78 -2.65 10.16
N THR A 101 -9.53 -1.37 9.88
CA THR A 101 -9.69 -0.80 8.54
C THR A 101 -8.78 -1.49 7.53
N GLN A 102 -7.51 -1.71 7.87
CA GLN A 102 -6.58 -2.45 7.01
C GLN A 102 -7.03 -3.89 6.79
N HIS A 103 -7.52 -4.57 7.82
CA HIS A 103 -8.07 -5.92 7.70
C HIS A 103 -9.28 -5.96 6.75
N MET A 104 -10.23 -5.04 6.90
CA MET A 104 -11.40 -4.93 6.01
C MET A 104 -10.99 -4.66 4.56
N LEU A 105 -10.07 -3.74 4.33
CA LEU A 105 -9.60 -3.41 2.99
C LEU A 105 -8.88 -4.58 2.32
N ARG A 106 -8.09 -5.34 3.07
CA ARG A 106 -7.43 -6.56 2.58
C ARG A 106 -8.42 -7.65 2.22
N ALA A 107 -9.41 -7.90 3.09
CA ALA A 107 -10.47 -8.86 2.81
C ALA A 107 -11.26 -8.46 1.55
N GLU A 108 -11.55 -7.17 1.37
CA GLU A 108 -12.19 -6.65 0.15
C GLU A 108 -11.28 -6.78 -1.07
N LEU A 109 -9.98 -6.50 -0.95
CA LEU A 109 -9.02 -6.72 -2.03
C LEU A 109 -9.01 -8.18 -2.46
N ASP A 110 -8.86 -9.12 -1.52
CA ASP A 110 -8.88 -10.55 -1.81
C ASP A 110 -10.19 -10.96 -2.49
N ARG A 111 -11.33 -10.42 -2.03
CA ARG A 111 -12.62 -10.62 -2.69
C ARG A 111 -12.60 -10.15 -4.14
N LEU A 112 -12.12 -8.94 -4.43
CA LEU A 112 -12.05 -8.38 -5.78
C LEU A 112 -11.12 -9.17 -6.71
N LEU A 113 -10.01 -9.66 -6.18
CA LEU A 113 -9.04 -10.46 -6.92
C LEU A 113 -9.60 -11.86 -7.25
N LEU A 114 -10.37 -12.46 -6.34
CA LEU A 114 -11.02 -13.77 -6.54
C LEU A 114 -12.30 -13.68 -7.38
N SER A 115 -13.07 -12.61 -7.22
CA SER A 115 -14.34 -12.41 -7.92
C SER A 115 -14.17 -11.83 -9.31
N SER A 116 -12.93 -11.63 -9.78
CA SER A 116 -12.71 -10.96 -11.05
C SER A 116 -13.42 -11.75 -12.16
N PRO A 117 -14.41 -11.13 -12.84
CA PRO A 117 -15.04 -11.76 -13.99
C PRO A 117 -13.96 -12.03 -15.04
N ASP A 118 -14.17 -13.05 -15.87
CA ASP A 118 -13.38 -13.24 -17.09
C ASP A 118 -13.17 -11.87 -17.74
N PRO A 119 -11.94 -11.53 -18.17
CA PRO A 119 -11.63 -10.20 -18.67
C PRO A 119 -12.72 -9.77 -19.65
N ILE A 120 -13.56 -8.81 -19.22
CA ILE A 120 -14.74 -8.30 -19.96
C ILE A 120 -14.31 -7.67 -21.31
N PHE A 121 -13.01 -7.54 -21.49
CA PHE A 121 -12.40 -7.16 -22.73
C PHE A 121 -12.78 -8.12 -23.86
N ASP A 122 -13.65 -7.63 -24.74
CA ASP A 122 -14.05 -8.22 -26.02
C ASP A 122 -12.89 -8.36 -27.04
N GLY A 123 -11.65 -8.12 -26.59
CA GLY A 123 -10.44 -8.22 -27.41
C GLY A 123 -10.10 -6.96 -28.20
N ARG A 124 -10.86 -5.85 -28.10
CA ARG A 124 -10.67 -4.66 -28.98
C ARG A 124 -9.74 -3.60 -28.39
N PRO A 125 -8.52 -3.39 -28.92
CA PRO A 125 -7.53 -2.43 -28.41
C PRO A 125 -8.05 -1.02 -28.07
N GLU A 126 -8.98 -0.51 -28.87
CA GLU A 126 -9.55 0.84 -28.75
C GLU A 126 -10.35 1.01 -27.45
N THR A 127 -11.06 -0.04 -27.01
CA THR A 127 -11.84 -0.01 -25.76
C THR A 127 -10.91 0.03 -24.55
N ARG A 128 -9.72 -0.59 -24.63
CA ARG A 128 -8.71 -0.59 -23.55
C ARG A 128 -8.13 0.79 -23.38
N ARG A 129 -7.71 1.40 -24.49
CA ARG A 129 -7.11 2.73 -24.51
C ARG A 129 -8.07 3.77 -23.92
N GLU A 130 -9.34 3.70 -24.28
CA GLU A 130 -10.36 4.61 -23.73
C GLU A 130 -10.62 4.36 -22.24
N ALA A 131 -10.66 3.11 -21.80
CA ALA A 131 -10.79 2.78 -20.37
C ALA A 131 -9.61 3.31 -19.54
N VAL A 132 -8.36 3.16 -20.03
CA VAL A 132 -7.17 3.74 -19.39
C VAL A 132 -7.26 5.26 -19.35
N ARG A 133 -7.65 5.90 -20.46
CA ARG A 133 -7.83 7.36 -20.53
C ARG A 133 -8.84 7.84 -19.48
N ARG A 134 -9.98 7.17 -19.36
CA ARG A 134 -11.01 7.47 -18.36
C ARG A 134 -10.46 7.33 -16.93
N PHE A 135 -9.78 6.23 -16.63
CA PHE A 135 -9.14 6.03 -15.33
C PHE A 135 -8.19 7.18 -14.99
N VAL A 136 -7.30 7.55 -15.92
CA VAL A 136 -6.35 8.65 -15.73
C VAL A 136 -7.08 9.97 -15.53
N ALA A 137 -8.09 10.29 -16.34
CA ALA A 137 -8.85 11.52 -16.20
C ALA A 137 -9.54 11.65 -14.82
N THR A 138 -10.08 10.53 -14.30
CA THR A 138 -10.76 10.51 -13.01
C THR A 138 -9.79 10.52 -11.82
N TYR A 139 -8.73 9.70 -11.85
CA TYR A 139 -7.95 9.39 -10.65
C TYR A 139 -6.51 9.93 -10.64
N SER A 140 -6.03 10.55 -11.72
CA SER A 140 -4.65 11.08 -11.77
C SER A 140 -4.38 12.22 -10.79
N LYS A 141 -5.41 12.90 -10.27
CA LYS A 141 -5.22 13.95 -9.24
C LYS A 141 -5.07 13.38 -7.83
N ALA A 142 -5.45 12.13 -7.61
CA ALA A 142 -5.26 11.48 -6.32
C ALA A 142 -3.78 11.11 -6.18
N ILE A 143 -3.11 11.69 -5.17
CA ILE A 143 -1.67 11.49 -4.90
C ILE A 143 -1.31 10.01 -4.82
N GLY A 144 -2.20 9.22 -4.23
CA GLY A 144 -2.07 7.76 -4.11
C GLY A 144 -2.02 6.98 -5.42
N THR A 145 -2.49 7.56 -6.52
CA THR A 145 -2.49 6.93 -7.85
C THR A 145 -1.13 7.03 -8.54
N HIS A 146 -0.31 8.04 -8.19
CA HIS A 146 0.94 8.33 -8.89
C HIS A 146 1.96 7.18 -8.82
N PRO A 147 2.21 6.54 -7.66
CA PRO A 147 3.15 5.41 -7.60
C PRO A 147 2.74 4.26 -8.51
N LEU A 148 1.45 3.94 -8.55
CA LEU A 148 0.89 2.88 -9.39
C LEU A 148 1.04 3.21 -10.87
N LEU A 149 0.65 4.41 -11.31
CA LEU A 149 0.79 4.82 -12.71
C LEU A 149 2.25 4.84 -13.15
N SER A 150 3.15 5.33 -12.30
CA SER A 150 4.59 5.36 -12.57
C SER A 150 5.16 3.95 -12.70
N GLY A 151 4.74 3.01 -11.85
CA GLY A 151 5.09 1.58 -11.96
C GLY A 151 4.51 0.92 -13.21
N LEU A 152 3.25 1.20 -13.55
CA LEU A 152 2.59 0.68 -14.75
C LEU A 152 3.29 1.15 -16.04
N ILE A 153 3.62 2.45 -16.12
CA ILE A 153 4.38 3.01 -17.25
C ILE A 153 5.73 2.31 -17.38
N ARG A 154 6.48 2.13 -16.28
CA ARG A 154 7.76 1.39 -16.30
C ARG A 154 7.59 -0.05 -16.75
N THR A 155 6.53 -0.71 -16.31
CA THR A 155 6.21 -2.10 -16.67
C THR A 155 5.95 -2.21 -18.18
N LEU A 156 5.12 -1.32 -18.72
CA LEU A 156 4.79 -1.28 -20.16
C LEU A 156 6.01 -0.94 -21.02
N GLU A 157 6.81 0.05 -20.61
CA GLU A 157 8.06 0.38 -21.31
C GLU A 157 9.04 -0.80 -21.32
N MET A 158 9.16 -1.52 -20.20
CA MET A 158 10.03 -2.69 -20.10
C MET A 158 9.49 -3.88 -20.89
N GLN A 159 8.16 -4.04 -20.95
CA GLN A 159 7.52 -5.12 -21.70
C GLN A 159 7.60 -4.92 -23.21
N ASN A 160 7.57 -3.67 -23.68
CA ASN A 160 7.62 -3.33 -25.09
C ASN A 160 8.87 -3.92 -25.75
N ARG A 161 8.68 -4.80 -26.75
CA ARG A 161 9.73 -5.58 -27.44
C ARG A 161 10.45 -6.63 -26.59
N GLU A 162 9.98 -6.89 -25.37
CA GLU A 162 10.49 -7.97 -24.54
C GLU A 162 9.70 -9.25 -24.86
N PRO A 163 10.35 -10.32 -25.35
CA PRO A 163 9.69 -11.59 -25.68
C PRO A 163 9.24 -12.39 -24.45
N THR A 164 9.71 -12.02 -23.27
CA THR A 164 9.30 -12.61 -21.99
C THR A 164 8.44 -11.65 -21.19
N LEU A 165 7.48 -12.17 -20.43
CA LEU A 165 6.63 -11.34 -19.59
C LEU A 165 7.45 -10.69 -18.48
N VAL A 166 7.23 -9.40 -18.28
CA VAL A 166 7.75 -8.64 -17.14
C VAL A 166 6.91 -8.98 -15.92
N ALA A 167 7.59 -9.35 -14.84
CA ALA A 167 7.04 -9.50 -13.51
C ALA A 167 7.16 -8.16 -12.77
N TRP A 168 6.03 -7.64 -12.30
CA TRP A 168 5.96 -6.42 -11.50
C TRP A 168 5.47 -6.74 -10.10
N THR A 169 6.37 -6.71 -9.12
CA THR A 169 6.08 -7.09 -7.73
C THR A 169 5.97 -5.87 -6.85
N PHE A 170 4.85 -5.72 -6.13
CA PHE A 170 4.67 -4.66 -5.13
C PHE A 170 3.75 -5.12 -3.99
N LEU A 171 3.76 -4.36 -2.89
CA LEU A 171 2.92 -4.62 -1.72
C LEU A 171 1.46 -4.26 -1.99
N ASP A 172 0.51 -5.10 -1.57
CA ASP A 172 -0.93 -4.85 -1.67
C ASP A 172 -1.34 -3.52 -1.00
N ASP A 173 -0.56 -3.05 -0.02
CA ASP A 173 -0.64 -1.73 0.63
C ASP A 173 -0.76 -0.56 -0.37
N VAL A 174 -0.13 -0.68 -1.54
CA VAL A 174 -0.18 0.30 -2.62
C VAL A 174 -1.62 0.52 -3.12
N LEU A 175 -2.43 -0.54 -3.14
CA LEU A 175 -3.81 -0.53 -3.62
C LEU A 175 -4.77 -0.08 -2.51
N ILE A 176 -4.56 -0.53 -1.27
CA ILE A 176 -5.50 -0.34 -0.17
C ILE A 176 -5.36 1.01 0.55
N GLN A 177 -4.16 1.63 0.55
CA GLN A 177 -3.88 2.85 1.32
C GLN A 177 -4.78 4.06 0.98
N ASN A 178 -5.45 4.03 -0.17
CA ASN A 178 -6.26 5.14 -0.68
C ASN A 178 -7.77 4.94 -0.49
N GLY A 179 -8.16 3.94 0.29
CA GLY A 179 -9.55 3.61 0.56
C GLY A 179 -10.19 2.73 -0.52
N PRO A 180 -11.41 2.27 -0.25
CA PRO A 180 -12.03 1.17 -1.00
C PRO A 180 -12.36 1.53 -2.44
N GLU A 181 -12.76 2.77 -2.72
CA GLU A 181 -13.17 3.19 -4.06
C GLU A 181 -11.99 3.27 -5.02
N LEU A 182 -10.87 3.86 -4.60
CA LEU A 182 -9.69 3.90 -5.44
C LEU A 182 -9.07 2.50 -5.60
N MET A 183 -9.07 1.70 -4.55
CA MET A 183 -8.64 0.30 -4.60
C MET A 183 -9.42 -0.48 -5.67
N LYS A 184 -10.76 -0.42 -5.66
CA LYS A 184 -11.61 -1.06 -6.67
C LYS A 184 -11.25 -0.60 -8.09
N ALA A 185 -11.08 0.72 -8.28
CA ALA A 185 -10.73 1.28 -9.57
C ALA A 185 -9.35 0.81 -10.06
N MET A 186 -8.36 0.74 -9.16
CA MET A 186 -7.01 0.25 -9.47
C MET A 186 -7.02 -1.24 -9.82
N VAL A 187 -7.73 -2.07 -9.05
CA VAL A 187 -7.87 -3.51 -9.33
C VAL A 187 -8.56 -3.73 -10.67
N HIS A 188 -9.65 -3.00 -10.94
CA HIS A 188 -10.35 -3.04 -12.22
C HIS A 188 -9.43 -2.63 -13.39
N LEU A 189 -8.60 -1.59 -13.21
CA LEU A 189 -7.61 -1.22 -14.21
C LEU A 189 -6.62 -2.37 -14.47
N LEU A 190 -6.04 -2.97 -13.44
CA LEU A 190 -5.03 -4.01 -13.61
C LEU A 190 -5.63 -5.29 -14.21
N ILE A 191 -6.74 -5.80 -13.68
CA ILE A 191 -7.29 -7.08 -14.10
C ILE A 191 -8.18 -6.92 -15.34
N THR A 192 -9.24 -6.13 -15.23
CA THR A 192 -10.28 -6.08 -16.26
C THR A 192 -9.82 -5.31 -17.50
N VAL A 193 -9.16 -4.16 -17.32
CA VAL A 193 -8.73 -3.32 -18.45
C VAL A 193 -7.42 -3.84 -19.04
N MET A 194 -6.39 -4.02 -18.21
CA MET A 194 -5.05 -4.41 -18.67
C MET A 194 -4.89 -5.91 -18.88
N GLY A 195 -5.84 -6.74 -18.43
CA GLY A 195 -5.77 -8.20 -18.54
C GLY A 195 -4.60 -8.79 -17.73
N MET A 196 -4.16 -8.10 -16.67
CA MET A 196 -3.02 -8.57 -15.89
C MET A 196 -3.41 -9.78 -15.06
N THR A 197 -2.49 -10.74 -15.00
CA THR A 197 -2.58 -11.87 -14.07
C THR A 197 -1.68 -11.61 -12.88
N HIS A 198 -1.95 -12.26 -11.75
CA HIS A 198 -1.13 -12.09 -10.56
C HIS A 198 -0.88 -13.41 -9.82
N SER A 199 0.18 -13.44 -9.03
CA SER A 199 0.49 -14.51 -8.10
C SER A 199 1.03 -13.93 -6.79
N VAL A 200 0.72 -14.60 -5.69
CA VAL A 200 1.32 -14.32 -4.38
C VAL A 200 2.40 -15.37 -4.13
N ALA A 201 3.55 -14.97 -3.59
CA ALA A 201 4.54 -15.94 -3.14
C ALA A 201 3.90 -16.86 -2.07
N SER A 202 4.11 -18.17 -2.17
CA SER A 202 3.45 -19.16 -1.30
C SER A 202 3.59 -18.79 0.18
N LYS A 203 2.46 -18.76 0.90
CA LYS A 203 2.37 -18.50 2.35
C LYS A 203 3.13 -19.55 3.20
N GLN A 204 3.65 -20.63 2.61
CA GLN A 204 4.32 -21.72 3.33
C GLN A 204 5.72 -21.37 3.85
N ASP A 205 6.42 -20.38 3.29
CA ASP A 205 7.77 -20.00 3.77
C ASP A 205 7.75 -18.87 4.82
N LEU A 206 6.57 -18.33 5.15
CA LEU A 206 6.44 -17.10 5.91
C LEU A 206 5.25 -17.19 6.88
N GLY A 207 5.41 -17.95 7.98
CA GLY A 207 4.60 -17.90 9.22
C GLY A 207 3.13 -17.46 9.06
N ALA A 208 2.24 -18.42 8.87
CA ALA A 208 0.98 -18.27 8.12
C ALA A 208 -0.18 -17.44 8.71
N ASN A 209 -0.06 -16.75 9.85
CA ASN A 209 -1.27 -16.25 10.57
C ASN A 209 -1.27 -14.78 11.00
N ASP A 210 -0.38 -13.93 10.46
CA ASP A 210 -0.46 -12.49 10.75
C ASP A 210 -1.21 -11.73 9.63
N PRO A 211 -2.48 -11.32 9.85
CA PRO A 211 -3.25 -10.55 8.88
C PRO A 211 -2.70 -9.13 8.64
N THR A 212 -1.82 -8.65 9.52
CA THR A 212 -1.15 -7.35 9.36
C THR A 212 0.09 -7.43 8.46
N ARG A 213 0.56 -8.65 8.15
CA ARG A 213 1.78 -8.85 7.37
C ARG A 213 1.62 -8.36 5.93
N GLU A 214 2.51 -7.47 5.51
CA GLU A 214 2.56 -6.93 4.16
C GLU A 214 2.59 -8.08 3.13
N THR A 215 1.56 -8.13 2.26
CA THR A 215 1.48 -9.14 1.20
C THR A 215 2.08 -8.55 -0.08
N ALA A 216 3.17 -9.14 -0.56
CA ALA A 216 3.75 -8.81 -1.84
C ALA A 216 3.11 -9.65 -2.95
N ARG A 217 2.68 -8.98 -4.02
CA ARG A 217 2.03 -9.61 -5.17
C ARG A 217 2.77 -9.31 -6.44
N THR A 218 3.00 -10.35 -7.23
CA THR A 218 3.63 -10.25 -8.55
C THR A 218 2.56 -10.22 -9.63
N TRP A 219 2.59 -9.18 -10.45
CA TRP A 219 1.69 -8.95 -11.56
C TRP A 219 2.41 -9.18 -12.89
N TYR A 220 1.70 -9.73 -13.86
CA TYR A 220 2.18 -9.97 -15.21
C TYR A 220 1.20 -9.36 -16.20
N LEU A 221 1.72 -8.70 -17.23
CA LEU A 221 0.89 -8.23 -18.34
C LEU A 221 0.23 -9.41 -19.06
N SER A 222 -0.90 -9.14 -19.73
CA SER A 222 -1.58 -10.15 -20.55
C SER A 222 -0.63 -10.74 -21.60
N THR A 223 -0.65 -12.06 -21.74
CA THR A 223 0.08 -12.78 -22.81
C THR A 223 -0.41 -12.41 -24.20
N THR A 224 -1.63 -11.86 -24.31
CA THR A 224 -2.25 -11.49 -25.59
C THR A 224 -2.01 -10.03 -25.98
N MET A 225 -1.39 -9.23 -25.11
CA MET A 225 -1.12 -7.82 -25.40
C MET A 225 0.07 -7.67 -26.35
N SER A 226 -0.16 -7.05 -27.49
CA SER A 226 0.85 -6.78 -28.52
C SER A 226 1.70 -5.55 -28.21
N ASP A 227 2.90 -5.48 -28.80
CA ASP A 227 3.76 -4.30 -28.68
C ASP A 227 3.13 -3.03 -29.29
N HIS A 228 2.23 -3.18 -30.28
CA HIS A 228 1.49 -2.05 -30.82
C HIS A 228 0.52 -1.48 -29.78
N GLU A 229 -0.27 -2.34 -29.14
CA GLU A 229 -1.17 -1.93 -28.06
C GLU A 229 -0.41 -1.30 -26.89
N ILE A 230 0.73 -1.88 -26.47
CA ILE A 230 1.57 -1.32 -25.41
C ILE A 230 1.95 0.13 -25.73
N ARG A 231 2.34 0.42 -26.98
CA ARG A 231 2.67 1.79 -27.42
C ARG A 231 1.46 2.71 -27.39
N GLU A 232 0.29 2.25 -27.82
CA GLU A 232 -0.96 3.03 -27.77
C GLU A 232 -1.37 3.37 -26.33
N LEU A 233 -1.16 2.45 -25.39
CA LEU A 233 -1.42 2.69 -23.96
C LEU A 233 -0.43 3.69 -23.35
N LEU A 234 0.86 3.60 -23.72
CA LEU A 234 1.88 4.55 -23.28
C LEU A 234 1.57 6.00 -23.73
N ILE A 235 0.84 6.19 -24.84
CA ILE A 235 0.42 7.52 -25.32
C ILE A 235 -0.65 8.16 -24.42
N VAL A 236 -1.54 7.37 -23.81
CA VAL A 236 -2.65 7.90 -22.99
C VAL A 236 -2.33 8.00 -21.51
N LEU A 237 -1.26 7.35 -21.06
CA LEU A 237 -0.76 7.48 -19.70
C LEU A 237 -0.11 8.86 -19.49
N PRO A 238 -0.16 9.42 -18.27
CA PRO A 238 0.44 10.72 -17.99
C PRO A 238 1.96 10.65 -18.15
N ASP A 239 2.57 11.77 -18.59
CA ASP A 239 4.02 11.93 -18.58
C ASP A 239 4.55 11.75 -17.15
N ARG A 240 5.63 10.97 -17.01
CA ARG A 240 6.32 10.73 -15.74
C ARG A 240 6.67 12.03 -15.01
N LYS A 241 6.99 13.10 -15.74
CA LYS A 241 7.30 14.41 -15.15
C LYS A 241 6.13 15.03 -14.39
N LYS A 242 4.89 14.62 -14.70
CA LYS A 242 3.67 15.06 -14.02
C LYS A 242 3.33 14.19 -12.80
N LEU A 243 3.99 13.05 -12.64
CA LEU A 243 3.81 12.15 -11.51
C LEU A 243 4.80 12.52 -10.40
N THR A 244 4.27 12.93 -9.25
CA THR A 244 5.08 13.41 -8.12
C THR A 244 5.71 12.31 -7.28
N ALA A 245 5.35 11.04 -7.50
CA ALA A 245 5.78 9.92 -6.68
C ALA A 245 6.66 8.91 -7.44
N ARG A 246 7.53 8.23 -6.70
CA ARG A 246 8.34 7.13 -7.23
C ARG A 246 7.45 5.98 -7.69
N ALA A 247 7.83 5.33 -8.79
CA ALA A 247 7.21 4.10 -9.24
C ALA A 247 7.20 3.05 -8.14
N THR A 248 6.04 2.42 -7.94
CA THR A 248 5.89 1.31 -7.01
C THR A 248 6.50 0.03 -7.57
N GLY A 249 7.00 -0.82 -6.68
CA GLY A 249 7.43 -2.18 -6.97
C GLY A 249 8.73 -2.34 -7.71
N ASP A 250 9.13 -3.60 -7.79
CA ASP A 250 10.31 -4.07 -8.52
C ASP A 250 9.88 -4.75 -9.83
N LEU A 251 10.72 -4.59 -10.85
CA LEU A 251 10.50 -5.15 -12.17
C LEU A 251 11.58 -6.16 -12.49
N GLN A 252 11.16 -7.34 -12.92
CA GLN A 252 12.06 -8.42 -13.31
C GLN A 252 11.55 -9.09 -14.59
N ILE A 253 12.47 -9.60 -15.41
CA ILE A 253 12.09 -10.45 -16.53
C ILE A 253 11.74 -11.84 -15.98
N SER A 254 10.54 -12.33 -16.26
CA SER A 254 10.13 -13.66 -15.83
C SER A 254 10.56 -14.76 -16.81
N GLY A 255 10.38 -16.02 -16.43
CA GLY A 255 10.55 -17.16 -17.35
C GLY A 255 9.37 -17.38 -18.32
N ARG A 256 8.29 -16.60 -18.22
CA ARG A 256 7.08 -16.79 -19.05
C ARG A 256 7.25 -16.13 -20.41
N LYS A 257 7.05 -16.88 -21.49
CA LYS A 257 7.20 -16.36 -22.86
C LYS A 257 5.90 -15.73 -23.37
N ARG A 258 6.03 -14.71 -24.21
CA ARG A 258 4.95 -14.16 -25.04
C ARG A 258 4.93 -14.86 -26.40
N PRO A 259 3.76 -14.95 -27.05
CA PRO A 259 3.67 -15.36 -28.44
C PRO A 259 4.53 -14.46 -29.35
N ALA A 260 5.26 -15.06 -30.28
CA ALA A 260 6.26 -14.36 -31.09
C ALA A 260 5.62 -13.32 -32.04
N GLU A 261 4.40 -13.59 -32.50
CA GLU A 261 3.61 -12.73 -33.37
C GLU A 261 3.19 -11.40 -32.73
N LEU A 262 3.20 -11.33 -31.40
CA LEU A 262 2.84 -10.12 -30.63
C LEU A 262 4.03 -9.22 -30.33
N VAL A 263 5.24 -9.69 -30.62
CA VAL A 263 6.50 -9.01 -30.36
C VAL A 263 7.03 -8.41 -31.66
N ASP A 264 7.28 -7.11 -31.68
CA ASP A 264 7.81 -6.44 -32.87
C ASP A 264 9.25 -6.92 -33.14
N PRO A 265 9.51 -7.58 -34.29
CA PRO A 265 10.84 -8.11 -34.60
C PRO A 265 11.88 -7.00 -34.84
N ARG A 266 11.44 -5.75 -35.04
CA ARG A 266 12.31 -4.60 -35.29
C ARG A 266 12.98 -4.17 -33.97
N LYS A 267 14.12 -4.80 -33.68
CA LYS A 267 15.08 -4.55 -32.58
C LYS A 267 15.02 -5.49 -31.35
N THR A 268 14.87 -6.79 -31.53
CA THR A 268 15.40 -7.77 -30.54
C THR A 268 16.95 -7.84 -30.52
N ARG A 269 17.64 -6.83 -31.09
CA ARG A 269 19.09 -6.82 -31.30
C ARG A 269 19.83 -6.33 -30.04
N LYS A 270 20.57 -7.25 -29.42
CA LYS A 270 21.69 -7.06 -28.47
C LYS A 270 21.36 -6.61 -27.03
N ARG A 271 20.60 -7.41 -26.27
CA ARG A 271 20.77 -7.49 -24.81
C ARG A 271 21.62 -8.67 -24.33
N GLN A 272 21.95 -9.62 -25.21
CA GLN A 272 22.90 -10.71 -24.91
C GLN A 272 24.30 -10.20 -24.55
N GLY A 273 24.77 -9.10 -25.13
CA GLY A 273 26.10 -8.55 -24.83
C GLY A 273 26.23 -7.96 -23.42
N PHE A 274 25.18 -7.30 -22.92
CA PHE A 274 25.20 -6.69 -21.59
C PHE A 274 25.14 -7.75 -20.48
N TRP A 275 24.30 -8.78 -20.62
CA TRP A 275 24.24 -9.89 -19.66
C TRP A 275 25.44 -10.82 -19.74
N ALA A 276 26.02 -11.05 -20.93
CA ALA A 276 27.29 -11.77 -21.05
C ALA A 276 28.47 -10.99 -20.44
N TRP A 277 28.48 -9.66 -20.57
CA TRP A 277 29.47 -8.79 -19.93
C TRP A 277 29.30 -8.75 -18.41
N LEU A 278 28.07 -8.64 -17.90
CA LEU A 278 27.76 -8.72 -16.46
C LEU A 278 28.08 -10.09 -15.86
N ALA A 279 27.76 -11.19 -16.55
CA ALA A 279 28.13 -12.54 -16.13
C ALA A 279 29.65 -12.75 -16.14
N GLY A 280 30.37 -12.13 -17.09
CA GLY A 280 31.83 -12.09 -17.11
C GLY A 280 32.42 -11.32 -15.93
N LEU A 281 31.83 -10.17 -15.58
CA LEU A 281 32.22 -9.36 -14.43
C LEU A 281 31.97 -10.08 -13.09
N PHE A 282 30.84 -10.76 -12.96
CA PHE A 282 30.51 -11.57 -11.78
C PHE A 282 31.43 -12.80 -11.64
N ARG A 283 31.78 -13.47 -12.75
CA ARG A 283 32.80 -14.54 -12.74
C ARG A 283 34.18 -14.03 -12.34
N GLY A 284 34.57 -12.85 -12.82
CA GLY A 284 35.84 -12.21 -12.43
C GLY A 284 35.87 -11.86 -10.94
N LEU A 285 34.78 -11.29 -10.42
CA LEU A 285 34.65 -10.89 -9.02
C LEU A 285 34.61 -12.11 -8.07
N MET A 286 33.89 -13.16 -8.43
CA MET A 286 33.83 -14.40 -7.64
C MET A 286 35.17 -15.14 -7.64
N LYS A 287 35.91 -15.14 -8.76
CA LYS A 287 37.25 -15.73 -8.82
C LYS A 287 38.28 -14.94 -8.00
N ALA A 288 38.09 -13.63 -7.85
CA ALA A 288 38.93 -12.77 -7.00
C ALA A 288 38.58 -12.87 -5.51
N LEU A 289 37.30 -13.08 -5.17
CA LEU A 289 36.83 -13.18 -3.78
C LEU A 289 36.96 -14.59 -3.18
N PHE A 290 36.91 -15.63 -4.02
CA PHE A 290 36.92 -17.03 -3.57
C PHE A 290 38.07 -17.87 -4.16
N GLY A 291 38.92 -17.29 -5.01
CA GLY A 291 40.12 -17.95 -5.56
C GLY A 291 41.29 -17.95 -4.58
N GLY A 292 41.08 -18.50 -3.38
CA GLY A 292 42.09 -18.65 -2.35
C GLY A 292 42.45 -20.11 -2.11
N LYS A 293 43.56 -20.55 -2.72
CA LYS A 293 44.39 -21.72 -2.34
C LYS A 293 43.64 -23.04 -2.07
N ASP A 294 43.58 -23.89 -3.09
CA ASP A 294 43.57 -25.34 -2.88
C ASP A 294 44.86 -25.71 -2.14
N LYS A 295 44.74 -25.90 -0.82
CA LYS A 295 45.71 -26.66 -0.06
C LYS A 295 45.31 -28.12 -0.15
N ASP A 296 46.15 -28.87 -0.85
CA ASP A 296 46.26 -30.31 -0.77
C ASP A 296 46.07 -30.80 0.67
N THR A 297 44.95 -31.48 0.90
CA THR A 297 44.74 -32.29 2.08
C THR A 297 44.18 -33.63 1.66
N LYS A 298 45.06 -34.64 1.73
CA LYS A 298 44.83 -36.05 2.09
C LYS A 298 43.64 -36.76 1.42
N GLY A 299 43.83 -37.76 0.58
CA GLY A 299 44.78 -38.85 0.75
C GLY A 299 44.37 -39.78 1.91
N ARG A 300 43.70 -40.88 1.53
CA ARG A 300 43.78 -42.22 2.14
C ARG A 300 42.85 -42.54 3.33
N TYR A 301 41.82 -43.34 3.05
CA TYR A 301 41.31 -44.54 3.76
C TYR A 301 40.18 -45.10 2.85
N ASP A 302 40.42 -46.07 1.97
CA ASP A 302 40.47 -47.55 2.14
C ASP A 302 39.20 -48.23 2.69
N SER A 303 38.54 -48.99 1.80
CA SER A 303 37.77 -50.26 1.93
C SER A 303 36.72 -50.28 0.80
N MET A 304 36.51 -51.30 -0.02
CA MET A 304 36.65 -52.75 0.17
C MET A 304 36.59 -53.47 -1.20
N GLU A 305 37.38 -54.54 -1.33
CA GLU A 305 37.04 -55.87 -1.90
C GLU A 305 36.03 -56.01 -3.04
N GLU A 306 36.49 -56.56 -4.17
CA GLU A 306 35.85 -57.72 -4.82
C GLU A 306 36.89 -58.48 -5.69
N VAL A 307 37.05 -59.78 -5.37
CA VAL A 307 37.74 -60.90 -6.08
C VAL A 307 39.26 -60.93 -6.13
#